data_AF-A0A7S2X0D4-F1
#
_entry.id   AF-A0A7S2X0D4-F1
#
_cell.length_a   1.000
_cell.length_b   1.000
_cell.length_c   1.000
_cell.angle_alpha   90.00
_cell.angle_beta   90.00
_cell.angle_gamma   90.00
#
_symmetry.space_group_name_H-M   'P 1'
#
loop_
_entity.id
_entity.type
_entity.pdbx_description
1 polymer ?
#
loop_
_entity_poly.entity_id
_entity_poly.type
_entity_poly.pdbx_seq_one_letter_code
_entity_poly.pdbx_strand_id
1 'polypeptide(L)'
;RSGYPSSPSSAAPHPNPNPFREAEKKYQLHYDQVMAFSKGKLRGKGEFRERPTDLSEVLDFRSAEPPPGAAALETEAVPSAAAARGLYTLDGHPGFYFVSGLLDESAVEDLAGEILSEHIEPPATSNFTREHGTRIRGLWGAARRGLFYRPGAGGGAGGELPAGG
;
A
#
# COMPACT_ATOMS: atom_id res chain seq x y z
N ARG A 1 1.22 -52.45 -29.36
CA ARG A 1 0.85 -51.43 -28.34
C ARG A 1 2.05 -51.30 -27.40
N SER A 2 2.90 -50.30 -27.63
CA SER A 2 4.11 -50.04 -26.83
C SER A 2 3.71 -49.19 -25.63
N GLY A 3 3.90 -49.71 -24.42
CA GLY A 3 3.67 -48.99 -23.17
C GLY A 3 4.93 -48.26 -22.76
N TYR A 4 4.89 -46.93 -22.73
CA TYR A 4 5.90 -46.14 -22.06
C TYR A 4 5.67 -46.21 -20.54
N PRO A 5 6.70 -46.46 -19.72
CA PRO A 5 6.60 -46.24 -18.29
C PRO A 5 6.55 -44.73 -18.01
N SER A 6 5.42 -44.27 -17.47
CA SER A 6 5.27 -42.91 -16.95
C SER A 6 6.23 -42.75 -15.76
N SER A 7 7.27 -41.93 -15.93
CA SER A 7 8.09 -41.50 -14.80
C SER A 7 7.24 -40.60 -13.89
N PRO A 8 7.23 -40.80 -12.56
CA PRO A 8 6.58 -39.86 -11.66
C PRO A 8 7.34 -38.53 -11.72
N SER A 9 6.67 -37.50 -12.21
CA SER A 9 7.11 -36.12 -12.09
C SER A 9 7.02 -35.72 -10.61
N SER A 10 8.03 -36.13 -9.85
CA SER A 10 8.37 -35.51 -8.58
C SER A 10 9.03 -34.18 -8.89
N ALA A 11 8.23 -33.20 -9.30
CA ALA A 11 8.67 -31.81 -9.23
C ALA A 11 8.73 -31.43 -7.75
N ALA A 12 9.87 -31.69 -7.12
CA ALA A 12 10.23 -31.01 -5.89
C ALA A 12 10.07 -29.50 -6.14
N PRO A 13 9.50 -28.73 -5.20
CA PRO A 13 9.43 -27.28 -5.36
C PRO A 13 10.84 -26.76 -5.50
N HIS A 14 11.19 -26.26 -6.69
CA HIS A 14 12.48 -25.61 -6.91
C HIS A 14 12.55 -24.42 -5.93
N PRO A 15 13.58 -24.35 -5.07
CA PRO A 15 13.81 -23.17 -4.26
C PRO A 15 14.02 -22.00 -5.23
N ASN A 16 13.21 -20.96 -5.11
CA ASN A 16 13.36 -19.73 -5.88
C ASN A 16 14.43 -18.92 -5.13
N PRO A 17 15.71 -18.88 -5.57
CA PRO A 17 16.80 -18.41 -4.72
C PRO A 17 16.95 -16.88 -4.79
N ASN A 18 15.82 -16.16 -4.82
CA ASN A 18 15.85 -14.71 -4.75
C ASN A 18 15.42 -14.29 -3.33
N PRO A 19 16.37 -13.90 -2.47
CA PRO A 19 16.06 -13.49 -1.09
C PRO A 19 15.06 -12.33 -1.04
N PHE A 20 15.00 -11.47 -2.07
CA PHE A 20 13.99 -10.43 -2.17
C PHE A 20 12.58 -11.00 -2.34
N ARG A 21 12.40 -12.05 -3.17
CA ARG A 21 11.08 -12.68 -3.34
C ARG A 21 10.64 -13.44 -2.10
N GLU A 22 11.58 -14.01 -1.36
CA GLU A 22 11.27 -14.67 -0.08
C GLU A 22 10.84 -13.65 0.97
N ALA A 23 11.57 -12.53 1.09
CA ALA A 23 11.19 -11.43 1.97
C ALA A 23 9.83 -10.82 1.58
N GLU A 24 9.60 -10.53 0.29
CA GLU A 24 8.33 -10.00 -0.21
C GLU A 24 7.17 -10.94 0.15
N LYS A 25 7.32 -12.25 -0.10
CA LYS A 25 6.30 -13.25 0.25
C LYS A 25 6.08 -13.36 1.76
N LYS A 26 7.16 -13.29 2.55
CA LYS A 26 7.08 -13.38 4.02
C LYS A 26 6.25 -12.25 4.61
N TYR A 27 6.39 -11.03 4.09
CA TYR A 27 5.72 -9.84 4.61
C TYR A 27 4.46 -9.44 3.83
N GLN A 28 4.03 -10.25 2.85
CA GLN A 28 2.80 -10.01 2.11
C GLN A 28 1.58 -10.19 3.02
N LEU A 29 0.65 -9.23 2.97
CA LEU A 29 -0.62 -9.35 3.69
C LEU A 29 -1.51 -10.40 3.02
N HIS A 30 -1.97 -11.36 3.81
CA HIS A 30 -2.84 -12.44 3.35
C HIS A 30 -4.21 -12.33 4.02
N TYR A 31 -5.27 -12.59 3.26
CA TYR A 31 -6.63 -12.65 3.77
C TYR A 31 -7.18 -14.06 3.56
N ASP A 32 -7.64 -14.67 4.65
CA ASP A 32 -8.32 -15.94 4.64
C ASP A 32 -9.83 -15.72 4.56
N GLN A 33 -10.48 -16.39 3.61
CA GLN A 33 -11.93 -16.40 3.53
C GLN A 33 -12.48 -17.40 4.55
N VAL A 34 -12.98 -16.89 5.68
CA VAL A 34 -13.63 -17.69 6.70
C VAL A 34 -15.07 -17.91 6.30
N MET A 35 -15.36 -19.15 5.90
CA MET A 35 -16.70 -19.58 5.52
C MET A 35 -17.40 -20.18 6.74
N ALA A 36 -18.57 -19.65 7.11
CA ALA A 36 -19.37 -20.23 8.16
C ALA A 36 -20.16 -21.45 7.62
N PHE A 37 -19.98 -22.61 8.24
CA PHE A 37 -20.78 -23.81 7.96
C PHE A 37 -21.68 -24.12 9.15
N SER A 38 -22.97 -24.39 8.90
CA SER A 38 -23.90 -24.87 9.91
C SER A 38 -24.72 -26.03 9.35
N LYS A 39 -24.82 -27.13 10.11
CA LYS A 39 -25.52 -28.37 9.72
C LYS A 39 -25.08 -28.89 8.33
N GLY A 40 -23.77 -28.87 8.07
CA GLY A 40 -23.19 -29.33 6.81
C GLY A 40 -23.48 -28.45 5.59
N LYS A 41 -24.11 -27.28 5.77
CA LYS A 41 -24.39 -26.32 4.70
C LYS A 41 -23.62 -25.03 4.93
N LEU A 42 -23.07 -24.50 3.85
CA LEU A 42 -22.46 -23.18 3.82
C LEU A 42 -23.53 -22.12 4.12
N ARG A 43 -23.23 -21.22 5.06
CA ARG A 43 -24.12 -20.16 5.52
C ARG A 43 -23.43 -18.81 5.43
N GLY A 44 -24.14 -17.82 4.87
CA GLY A 44 -23.68 -16.44 4.81
C GLY A 44 -22.67 -16.15 3.71
N LYS A 45 -22.31 -14.87 3.59
CA LYS A 45 -21.14 -14.45 2.80
C LYS A 45 -19.91 -14.69 3.69
N GLY A 46 -18.90 -15.36 3.15
CA GLY A 46 -17.63 -15.56 3.86
C GLY A 46 -17.05 -14.23 4.31
N GLU A 47 -16.47 -14.21 5.50
CA GLU A 47 -15.77 -13.06 6.05
C GLU A 47 -14.30 -13.17 5.65
N PHE A 48 -13.72 -12.11 5.08
CA PHE A 48 -12.28 -12.06 4.88
C PHE A 48 -11.64 -11.64 6.18
N ARG A 49 -10.78 -12.49 6.74
CA ARG A 49 -9.98 -12.16 7.90
C ARG A 49 -8.53 -12.07 7.51
N GLU A 50 -7.89 -11.00 7.95
CA GLU A 50 -6.45 -10.85 7.79
C GLU A 50 -5.74 -11.96 8.58
N ARG A 51 -4.82 -12.64 7.92
CA ARG A 51 -3.91 -13.58 8.55
C ARG A 51 -2.79 -12.78 9.21
N PRO A 52 -2.47 -13.01 10.49
CA PRO A 52 -1.37 -12.33 11.15
C PRO A 52 -0.05 -12.55 10.41
N THR A 53 0.65 -11.45 10.10
CA THR A 53 2.00 -11.46 9.52
C THR A 53 3.01 -11.18 10.62
N ASP A 54 4.07 -11.97 10.69
CA ASP A 54 5.17 -11.74 11.63
C ASP A 54 6.04 -10.57 11.14
N LEU A 55 6.15 -9.53 11.98
CA LEU A 55 6.92 -8.31 11.70
C LEU A 55 8.12 -8.16 12.65
N SER A 56 8.48 -9.20 13.41
CA SER A 56 9.54 -9.14 14.42
C SER A 56 10.94 -8.80 13.85
N GLU A 57 11.17 -9.09 12.58
CA GLU A 57 12.41 -8.78 11.84
C GLU A 57 12.37 -7.41 11.12
N VAL A 58 11.25 -6.69 11.17
CA VAL A 58 11.13 -5.37 10.54
C VAL A 58 11.80 -4.32 11.41
N LEU A 59 12.71 -3.56 10.82
CA LEU A 59 13.38 -2.45 11.49
C LEU A 59 12.38 -1.33 11.80
N ASP A 60 12.34 -0.90 13.05
CA ASP A 60 11.50 0.20 13.51
C ASP A 60 12.36 1.42 13.87
N PHE A 61 12.15 2.53 13.16
CA PHE A 61 12.87 3.79 13.34
C PHE A 61 12.06 4.84 14.13
N ARG A 62 10.94 4.43 14.74
CA ARG A 62 10.11 5.31 15.56
C ARG A 62 10.70 5.52 16.96
N SER A 63 11.57 4.63 17.43
CA SER A 63 12.33 4.80 18.66
C SER A 63 13.43 5.86 18.51
N ALA A 64 13.87 6.40 19.65
CA ALA A 64 15.04 7.29 19.70
C ALA A 64 16.36 6.53 19.51
N GLU A 65 16.39 5.25 19.92
CA GLU A 65 17.53 4.37 19.71
C GLU A 65 17.50 3.79 18.28
N PRO A 66 18.65 3.75 17.58
CA PRO A 66 18.74 3.14 16.27
C PRO A 66 18.49 1.62 16.36
N PRO A 67 17.74 1.03 15.41
CA PRO A 67 17.57 -0.41 15.36
C PRO A 67 18.89 -1.13 15.01
N PRO A 68 18.99 -2.45 15.25
CA PRO A 68 20.19 -3.23 14.91
C PRO A 68 20.60 -3.05 13.43
N GLY A 69 21.88 -2.79 13.20
CA GLY A 69 22.42 -2.54 11.85
C GLY A 69 22.12 -1.14 11.30
N ALA A 70 21.60 -0.24 12.13
CA ALA A 70 21.46 1.18 11.82
C ALA A 70 22.36 2.03 12.73
N ALA A 71 22.71 3.22 12.24
CA ALA A 71 23.42 4.24 13.00
C ALA A 71 22.65 5.56 12.94
N ALA A 72 22.58 6.26 14.07
CA ALA A 72 22.05 7.61 14.13
C ALA A 72 23.12 8.62 13.66
N LEU A 73 22.71 9.61 12.88
CA LEU A 73 23.55 10.72 12.46
C LEU A 73 23.17 11.99 13.24
N GLU A 74 24.20 12.75 13.64
CA GLU A 74 23.99 14.05 14.27
C GLU A 74 23.37 15.03 13.25
N THR A 75 22.27 15.66 13.66
CA THR A 75 21.40 16.48 12.81
C THR A 75 21.70 17.97 13.01
N GLU A 76 22.94 18.40 12.79
CA GLU A 76 23.24 19.85 12.77
C GLU A 76 22.79 20.52 11.45
N ALA A 77 22.43 19.73 10.43
CA ALA A 77 22.31 20.19 9.05
C ALA A 77 20.87 20.33 8.49
N VAL A 78 19.81 20.23 9.30
CA VAL A 78 18.43 20.38 8.80
C VAL A 78 17.72 21.58 9.47
N PRO A 79 17.87 22.81 8.92
CA PRO A 79 17.38 24.04 9.53
C PRO A 79 15.85 24.13 9.68
N SER A 80 15.10 23.30 8.96
CA SER A 80 13.64 23.34 8.85
C SER A 80 12.93 22.20 9.57
N ALA A 81 13.66 21.24 10.15
CA ALA A 81 13.08 20.05 10.74
C ALA A 81 13.01 20.14 12.26
N ALA A 82 12.35 21.18 12.77
CA ALA A 82 12.14 21.34 14.21
C ALA A 82 11.42 20.12 14.86
N ALA A 83 10.73 19.31 14.04
CA ALA A 83 10.06 18.09 14.48
C ALA A 83 10.88 16.80 14.28
N ALA A 84 11.98 16.81 13.50
CA ALA A 84 12.72 15.59 13.19
C ALA A 84 13.26 14.97 14.48
N ARG A 85 12.88 13.71 14.69
CA ARG A 85 13.26 12.91 15.86
C ARG A 85 14.57 12.16 15.68
N GLY A 86 14.98 11.91 14.43
CA GLY A 86 16.25 11.26 14.13
C GLY A 86 16.52 11.12 12.64
N LEU A 87 17.80 11.10 12.29
CA LEU A 87 18.33 10.77 10.97
C LEU A 87 19.15 9.49 11.10
N TYR A 88 18.86 8.48 10.31
CA TYR A 88 19.47 7.16 10.42
C TYR A 88 20.04 6.68 9.09
N THR A 89 21.15 5.95 9.15
CA THR A 89 21.74 5.20 8.04
C THR A 89 21.72 3.70 8.32
N LEU A 90 21.89 2.88 7.29
CA LEU A 90 21.97 1.42 7.42
C LEU A 90 23.36 0.91 7.05
N ASP A 91 23.91 0.03 7.88
CA ASP A 91 25.19 -0.61 7.66
C ASP A 91 25.18 -1.43 6.37
N GLY A 92 26.22 -1.28 5.55
CA GLY A 92 26.29 -1.93 4.23
C GLY A 92 25.39 -1.32 3.15
N HIS A 93 24.66 -0.23 3.44
CA HIS A 93 23.76 0.46 2.52
C HIS A 93 24.11 1.95 2.36
N PRO A 94 25.27 2.28 1.76
CA PRO A 94 25.66 3.68 1.55
C PRO A 94 24.65 4.41 0.66
N GLY A 95 24.30 5.64 1.05
CA GLY A 95 23.30 6.46 0.36
C GLY A 95 21.85 6.26 0.84
N PHE A 96 21.61 5.28 1.72
CA PHE A 96 20.33 5.17 2.42
C PHE A 96 20.27 6.13 3.61
N TYR A 97 19.19 6.90 3.69
CA TYR A 97 18.87 7.75 4.82
C TYR A 97 17.40 7.60 5.19
N PHE A 98 17.12 7.47 6.48
CA PHE A 98 15.77 7.50 7.02
C PHE A 98 15.63 8.68 7.98
N VAL A 99 14.60 9.51 7.78
CA VAL A 99 14.31 10.66 8.65
C VAL A 99 13.01 10.38 9.40
N SER A 100 13.11 10.20 10.72
CA SER A 100 11.97 9.97 11.59
C SER A 100 11.37 11.29 12.05
N GLY A 101 10.04 11.41 11.99
CA GLY A 101 9.33 12.59 12.50
C GLY A 101 9.61 13.88 11.73
N LEU A 102 9.95 13.81 10.44
CA LEU A 102 10.26 15.01 9.65
C LEU A 102 9.12 16.04 9.65
N LEU A 103 7.87 15.56 9.63
CA LEU A 103 6.66 16.37 9.65
C LEU A 103 5.94 16.18 11.00
N ASP A 104 5.37 17.25 11.52
CA ASP A 104 4.41 17.16 12.62
C ASP A 104 3.03 16.68 12.12
N GLU A 105 2.14 16.36 13.06
CA GLU A 105 0.81 15.80 12.74
C GLU A 105 -0.03 16.75 11.88
N SER A 106 0.01 18.06 12.16
CA SER A 106 -0.72 19.06 11.38
C SER A 106 -0.22 19.12 9.94
N ALA A 107 1.10 19.14 9.73
CA ALA A 107 1.69 19.16 8.41
C ALA A 107 1.39 17.86 7.63
N VAL A 108 1.32 16.71 8.31
CA VAL A 108 0.88 15.45 7.70
C VAL A 108 -0.58 15.53 7.27
N GLU A 109 -1.47 16.06 8.11
CA GLU A 109 -2.89 16.22 7.79
C GLU A 109 -3.10 17.19 6.62
N ASP A 110 -2.42 18.32 6.61
CA ASP A 110 -2.49 19.31 5.54
C ASP A 110 -2.03 18.72 4.20
N LEU A 111 -0.87 18.04 4.19
CA LEU A 111 -0.34 17.39 2.99
C LEU A 111 -1.25 16.24 2.51
N ALA A 112 -1.81 15.45 3.43
CA ALA A 112 -2.78 14.41 3.07
C ALA A 112 -4.04 15.03 2.45
N GLY A 113 -4.51 16.15 3.00
CA GLY A 113 -5.59 16.94 2.43
C GLY A 113 -5.30 17.35 0.99
N GLU A 114 -4.16 18.03 0.76
CA GLU A 114 -3.71 18.49 -0.57
C GLU A 114 -3.58 17.33 -1.57
N ILE A 115 -2.95 16.22 -1.18
CA ILE A 115 -2.82 15.04 -2.02
C ILE A 115 -4.20 14.56 -2.48
N LEU A 116 -5.14 14.43 -1.55
CA LEU A 116 -6.47 13.89 -1.81
C LEU A 116 -7.37 14.88 -2.56
N SER A 117 -7.27 16.19 -2.35
CA SER A 117 -8.14 17.16 -3.03
C SER A 117 -7.58 17.71 -4.33
N GLU A 118 -6.26 17.73 -4.51
CA GLU A 118 -5.60 18.44 -5.61
C GLU A 118 -4.74 17.53 -6.49
N HIS A 119 -3.84 16.73 -5.90
CA HIS A 119 -2.87 15.95 -6.71
C HIS A 119 -3.45 14.73 -7.40
N ILE A 120 -4.63 14.26 -6.99
CA ILE A 120 -5.35 13.22 -7.73
C ILE A 120 -6.18 13.79 -8.90
N GLU A 121 -6.35 15.11 -8.96
CA GLU A 121 -7.17 15.79 -9.96
C GLU A 121 -6.35 16.23 -11.18
N PRO A 122 -6.95 16.31 -12.38
CA PRO A 122 -6.28 16.92 -13.53
C PRO A 122 -5.85 18.36 -13.23
N PRO A 123 -4.64 18.81 -13.63
CA PRO A 123 -3.81 18.27 -14.70
C PRO A 123 -2.84 17.15 -14.28
N ALA A 124 -2.84 16.71 -13.02
CA ALA A 124 -2.00 15.61 -12.59
C ALA A 124 -2.37 14.32 -13.36
N THR A 125 -1.34 13.58 -13.78
CA THR A 125 -1.52 12.28 -14.44
C THR A 125 -1.52 11.17 -13.40
N SER A 126 -2.61 10.43 -13.33
CA SER A 126 -2.79 9.26 -12.46
C SER A 126 -3.21 8.06 -13.29
N ASN A 127 -3.23 6.88 -12.67
CA ASN A 127 -3.84 5.70 -13.30
C ASN A 127 -5.30 5.95 -13.70
N PHE A 128 -6.06 6.69 -12.89
CA PHE A 128 -7.45 7.05 -13.16
C PHE A 128 -7.59 7.98 -14.37
N THR A 129 -6.79 9.06 -14.44
CA THR A 129 -6.88 9.99 -15.59
C THR A 129 -6.35 9.36 -16.88
N ARG A 130 -5.43 8.39 -16.79
CA ARG A 130 -5.02 7.57 -17.94
C ARG A 130 -6.14 6.69 -18.47
N GLU A 131 -6.96 6.11 -17.59
CA GLU A 131 -8.04 5.20 -17.98
C GLU A 131 -9.32 5.93 -18.42
N HIS A 132 -9.63 7.07 -17.79
CA HIS A 132 -10.92 7.76 -17.98
C HIS A 132 -10.79 9.18 -18.56
N GLY A 133 -9.57 9.63 -18.85
CA GLY A 133 -9.28 10.98 -19.32
C GLY A 133 -9.40 12.02 -18.21
N THR A 134 -9.29 13.30 -18.60
CA THR A 134 -9.27 14.45 -17.68
C THR A 134 -10.63 15.12 -17.49
N ARG A 135 -11.69 14.53 -18.03
CA ARG A 135 -13.06 15.08 -17.97
C ARG A 135 -13.74 14.81 -16.63
N ILE A 136 -13.35 13.75 -15.94
CA ILE A 136 -13.88 13.40 -14.63
C ILE A 136 -13.05 14.12 -13.58
N ARG A 137 -13.74 14.88 -12.72
CA ARG A 137 -13.16 15.69 -11.65
C ARG A 137 -13.95 15.54 -10.36
N GLY A 138 -13.35 15.98 -9.26
CA GLY A 138 -13.99 16.00 -7.95
C GLY A 138 -14.09 14.62 -7.32
N LEU A 139 -13.07 13.77 -7.54
CA LEU A 139 -12.97 12.41 -7.02
C LEU A 139 -13.09 12.39 -5.50
N TRP A 140 -12.36 13.27 -4.81
CA TRP A 140 -12.44 13.35 -3.36
C TRP A 140 -13.79 13.85 -2.85
N GLY A 141 -14.36 14.87 -3.49
CA GLY A 141 -15.70 15.34 -3.17
C GLY A 141 -16.77 14.25 -3.37
N ALA A 142 -16.65 13.45 -4.42
CA ALA A 142 -17.53 12.32 -4.68
C ALA A 142 -17.35 11.21 -3.61
N ALA A 143 -16.11 10.86 -3.27
CA ALA A 143 -15.81 9.87 -2.23
C ALA A 143 -16.36 10.28 -0.87
N ARG A 144 -16.23 11.55 -0.47
CA ARG A 144 -16.82 12.09 0.77
C ARG A 144 -18.35 11.98 0.81
N ARG A 145 -19.01 11.94 -0.35
CA ARG A 145 -20.45 11.70 -0.49
C ARG A 145 -20.83 10.20 -0.58
N GLY A 146 -19.86 9.30 -0.45
CA GLY A 146 -20.07 7.85 -0.61
C GLY A 146 -20.35 7.43 -2.06
N LEU A 147 -20.01 8.26 -3.03
CA LEU A 147 -20.18 7.97 -4.44
C LEU A 147 -18.98 7.17 -4.96
N PHE A 148 -19.24 6.29 -5.93
CA PHE A 148 -18.23 5.46 -6.58
C PHE A 148 -18.36 5.56 -8.08
N TYR A 149 -17.22 5.47 -8.77
CA TYR A 149 -17.20 5.52 -10.22
C TYR A 149 -17.85 4.25 -10.81
N ARG A 150 -18.73 4.43 -11.78
CA ARG A 150 -19.35 3.35 -12.56
C ARG A 150 -18.99 3.50 -14.03
N PRO A 151 -18.05 2.69 -14.55
CA PRO A 151 -17.75 2.67 -15.98
C PRO A 151 -19.02 2.34 -16.78
N GLY A 152 -19.33 3.14 -17.82
CA GLY A 152 -20.43 2.84 -18.75
C GLY A 152 -21.82 3.36 -18.39
N ALA A 153 -21.98 4.18 -17.34
CA ALA A 153 -23.25 4.87 -17.06
C ALA A 153 -23.51 6.10 -17.97
N GLY A 154 -22.56 6.43 -18.86
CA GLY A 154 -22.64 7.55 -19.80
C GLY A 154 -23.28 7.15 -21.13
N GLY A 155 -24.56 6.84 -21.10
CA GLY A 155 -25.39 6.57 -22.26
C GLY A 155 -26.83 7.03 -22.04
N GLY A 156 -27.03 8.21 -21.44
CA GLY A 156 -28.37 8.77 -21.25
C GLY A 156 -28.42 9.92 -20.26
N ALA A 157 -28.59 11.13 -20.81
CA ALA A 157 -29.02 12.37 -20.17
C ALA A 157 -28.08 13.01 -19.12
N GLY A 158 -27.81 14.30 -19.36
CA GLY A 158 -26.90 15.12 -18.58
C GLY A 158 -27.30 15.24 -17.11
N GLY A 159 -26.29 15.05 -16.26
CA GLY A 159 -26.28 15.57 -14.90
C GLY A 159 -24.95 16.28 -14.72
N GLU A 160 -24.97 17.61 -14.81
CA GLU A 160 -23.89 18.44 -14.28
C GLU A 160 -23.62 18.03 -12.84
N LEU A 161 -22.35 17.76 -12.52
CA LEU A 161 -21.90 17.79 -11.13
C LEU A 161 -22.01 19.25 -10.69
N PRO A 162 -22.78 19.59 -9.64
CA PRO A 162 -22.90 20.97 -9.22
C PRO A 162 -21.53 21.51 -8.81
N ALA A 163 -21.14 22.61 -9.42
CA ALA A 163 -20.09 23.48 -8.91
C ALA A 163 -20.57 24.05 -7.57
N GLY A 164 -19.81 23.82 -6.51
CA GLY A 164 -19.90 24.58 -5.25
C GLY A 164 -18.47 24.97 -4.87
N GLY A 165 -18.16 26.20 -4.48
CA GLY A 165 -19.00 27.12 -3.70
C GLY A 165 -18.58 27.04 -2.25
#